data_AF-A0A257XA57-F1
#
_entry.id   AF-A0A257XA57-F1
#
_cell.length_a   1.000
_cell.length_b   1.000
_cell.length_c   1.000
_cell.angle_alpha   90.00
_cell.angle_beta   90.00
_cell.angle_gamma   90.00
#
_symmetry.space_group_name_H-M   'P 1'
#
loop_
_entity.id
_entity.type
_entity.pdbx_description
1 polymer ?
#
loop_
_entity_poly.entity_id
_entity_poly.type
_entity_poly.pdbx_seq_one_letter_code
_entity_poly.pdbx_strand_id
1 'polypeptide(L)'
;EHLAPDGIAFWNCTESPRAARTGMDVFPHTLMVMNHCLASNTPLEPNRERWQKVLAAYRIDGQPVIAPAQIEGVLDFLNGEAIPVPGNMSHWCRRPAMQTAWGDARIITDDNLGHEYP
;
A
#
# COMPACT_ATOMS: atom_id res chain seq x y z
N GLU A 1 4.30 3.73 -21.55
CA GLU A 1 4.81 3.09 -20.33
C GLU A 1 5.73 4.08 -19.63
N HIS A 2 5.40 4.47 -18.39
CA HIS A 2 6.15 5.52 -17.67
C HIS A 2 6.73 5.03 -16.34
N LEU A 3 6.42 3.79 -15.95
CA LEU A 3 6.99 3.17 -14.76
C LEU A 3 8.33 2.53 -15.13
N ALA A 4 9.34 2.70 -14.26
CA ALA A 4 10.57 1.91 -14.38
C ALA A 4 10.24 0.41 -14.23
N PRO A 5 11.11 -0.50 -14.74
CA PRO A 5 10.86 -1.95 -14.65
C PRO A 5 10.57 -2.47 -13.23
N ASP A 6 11.19 -1.87 -12.21
CA ASP A 6 11.02 -2.15 -10.78
C ASP A 6 10.18 -1.09 -10.04
N GLY A 7 9.55 -0.18 -10.80
CA GLY A 7 8.79 0.90 -10.22
C GLY A 7 7.53 0.41 -9.51
N ILE A 8 7.04 1.26 -8.60
CA ILE A 8 5.85 1.00 -7.79
C ILE A 8 4.87 2.14 -8.07
N ALA A 9 3.68 1.80 -8.55
CA ALA A 9 2.55 2.71 -8.55
C ALA A 9 1.94 2.73 -7.15
N PHE A 10 1.67 3.92 -6.63
CA PHE A 10 1.15 4.14 -5.28
C PHE A 10 0.03 5.17 -5.33
N TRP A 11 -1.15 4.82 -4.84
CA TRP A 11 -2.28 5.75 -4.76
C TRP A 11 -3.17 5.47 -3.55
N ASN A 12 -3.81 6.53 -3.06
CA ASN A 12 -4.83 6.44 -2.02
C ASN A 12 -6.15 5.95 -2.66
N CYS A 13 -6.76 4.93 -2.07
CA CYS A 13 -8.05 4.39 -2.53
C CYS A 13 -9.25 5.10 -1.89
N THR A 14 -9.06 5.89 -0.83
CA THR A 14 -10.14 6.53 -0.05
C THR A 14 -11.24 5.53 0.30
N GLU A 15 -10.83 4.33 0.72
CA GLU A 15 -11.69 3.19 1.07
C GLU A 15 -12.51 2.60 -0.10
N SER A 16 -12.27 3.00 -1.36
CA SER A 16 -12.92 2.41 -2.54
C SER A 16 -12.39 1.00 -2.83
N PRO A 17 -13.24 -0.05 -2.74
CA PRO A 17 -12.88 -1.40 -3.18
C PRO A 17 -12.58 -1.47 -4.68
N ARG A 18 -13.23 -0.61 -5.48
CA ARG A 18 -13.06 -0.56 -6.93
C ARG A 18 -11.67 -0.08 -7.30
N ALA A 19 -11.14 0.92 -6.60
CA ALA A 19 -9.79 1.42 -6.82
C ALA A 19 -8.73 0.33 -6.53
N ALA A 20 -8.88 -0.40 -5.42
CA ALA A 20 -7.99 -1.53 -5.09
C ALA A 20 -8.09 -2.66 -6.13
N ARG A 21 -9.31 -3.04 -6.49
CA ARG A 21 -9.59 -4.09 -7.49
C ARG A 21 -9.09 -3.75 -8.89
N THR A 22 -9.14 -2.47 -9.28
CA THR A 22 -8.58 -2.00 -10.56
C THR A 22 -7.06 -2.16 -10.57
N GLY A 23 -6.38 -1.79 -9.47
CA GLY A 23 -4.95 -2.05 -9.32
C GLY A 23 -4.60 -3.54 -9.45
N MET A 24 -5.42 -4.42 -8.85
CA MET A 24 -5.24 -5.86 -8.98
C MET A 24 -5.45 -6.38 -10.41
N ASP A 25 -6.29 -5.73 -11.22
CA ASP A 25 -6.52 -6.10 -12.62
C ASP A 25 -5.29 -5.83 -13.50
N VAL A 26 -4.65 -4.68 -13.26
CA VAL A 26 -3.57 -4.17 -14.10
C VAL A 26 -2.22 -4.73 -13.70
N PHE A 27 -1.97 -4.89 -12.39
CA PHE A 27 -0.68 -5.30 -11.86
C PHE A 27 -0.71 -6.69 -11.25
N PRO A 28 0.33 -7.53 -11.50
CA PRO A 28 0.41 -8.86 -10.93
C PRO A 28 0.70 -8.85 -9.42
N HIS A 29 1.41 -7.83 -8.93
CA HIS A 29 1.79 -7.72 -7.52
C HIS A 29 1.16 -6.48 -6.90
N THR A 30 0.36 -6.69 -5.85
CA THR A 30 -0.30 -5.61 -5.12
C THR A 30 -0.24 -5.83 -3.62
N LEU A 31 -0.18 -4.72 -2.88
CA LEU A 31 -0.18 -4.69 -1.43
C LEU A 31 -0.99 -3.47 -0.97
N MET A 32 -1.88 -3.65 0.00
CA MET A 32 -2.59 -2.52 0.63
C MET A 32 -1.83 -2.12 1.90
N VAL A 33 -1.45 -0.85 2.02
CA VAL A 33 -0.89 -0.25 3.24
C VAL A 33 -1.84 0.84 3.70
N MET A 34 -2.47 0.68 4.86
CA MET A 34 -3.57 1.55 5.29
C MET A 34 -4.66 1.63 4.18
N ASN A 35 -4.99 2.81 3.69
CA ASN A 35 -5.90 3.01 2.56
C ASN A 35 -5.19 3.19 1.21
N HIS A 36 -3.91 2.82 1.08
CA HIS A 36 -3.14 2.99 -0.14
C HIS A 36 -2.84 1.66 -0.82
N CYS A 37 -3.10 1.59 -2.12
CA CYS A 37 -2.71 0.45 -2.94
C CYS A 37 -1.32 0.72 -3.52
N LEU A 38 -0.41 -0.24 -3.30
CA LEU A 38 0.88 -0.34 -3.96
C LEU A 38 0.75 -1.41 -5.04
N ALA A 39 1.27 -1.13 -6.24
CA ALA A 39 1.19 -2.04 -7.36
C ALA A 39 2.47 -2.03 -8.21
N SER A 40 2.92 -3.20 -8.66
CA SER A 40 4.14 -3.36 -9.45
C SER A 40 4.09 -4.58 -10.36
N ASN A 41 4.93 -4.57 -11.40
CA ASN A 41 5.23 -5.72 -12.24
C ASN A 41 6.25 -6.67 -11.60
N THR A 42 6.85 -6.28 -10.47
CA THR A 42 7.78 -7.12 -9.68
C THR A 42 7.22 -7.41 -8.29
N PRO A 43 7.65 -8.51 -7.62
CA PRO A 43 7.16 -8.86 -6.30
C PRO A 43 7.34 -7.75 -5.25
N LEU A 44 6.28 -7.50 -4.49
CA LEU A 44 6.28 -6.54 -3.38
C LEU A 44 6.37 -7.31 -2.06
N GLU A 45 7.53 -7.28 -1.42
CA GLU A 45 7.74 -7.90 -0.11
C GLU A 45 8.23 -6.88 0.92
N PRO A 46 7.58 -6.79 2.10
CA PRO A 46 8.12 -6.00 3.20
C PRO A 46 9.48 -6.52 3.63
N ASN A 47 10.42 -5.61 3.87
CA ASN A 47 11.78 -5.95 4.27
C ASN A 47 12.18 -5.13 5.49
N ARG A 48 12.13 -5.76 6.67
CA ARG A 48 12.39 -5.12 7.97
C ARG A 48 13.78 -4.48 8.02
N GLU A 49 14.82 -5.18 7.58
CA GLU A 49 16.19 -4.66 7.62
C GLU A 49 16.36 -3.44 6.72
N ARG A 50 15.77 -3.47 5.52
CA ARG A 50 15.77 -2.33 4.60
C ARG A 50 15.03 -1.15 5.22
N TRP A 51 13.86 -1.39 5.83
CA TRP A 51 13.08 -0.35 6.48
C TRP A 51 13.83 0.25 7.66
N GLN A 52 14.46 -0.56 8.51
CA GLN A 52 15.27 -0.09 9.63
C GLN A 52 16.39 0.84 9.15
N LYS A 53 17.11 0.46 8.10
CA LYS A 53 18.17 1.29 7.50
C LYS A 53 17.63 2.61 6.96
N VAL A 54 16.50 2.58 6.25
CA VAL A 54 15.85 3.79 5.72
C VAL A 54 15.40 4.71 6.86
N LEU A 55 14.70 4.19 7.87
CA LEU A 55 14.24 4.95 9.02
C LEU A 55 15.40 5.58 9.81
N ALA A 56 16.49 4.84 10.03
CA ALA A 56 17.68 5.33 10.73
C ALA A 56 18.43 6.43 9.94
N ALA A 57 18.37 6.38 8.60
CA ALA A 57 19.00 7.35 7.73
C ALA A 57 18.10 8.57 7.43
N TYR A 58 16.79 8.48 7.70
CA TYR A 58 15.82 9.48 7.27
C TYR A 58 15.96 10.79 8.06
N ARG A 59 16.29 11.85 7.32
CA ARG A 59 16.56 13.18 7.87
C ARG A 59 15.81 14.25 7.10
N ILE A 60 15.27 15.22 7.82
CA ILE A 60 14.76 16.49 7.29
C ILE A 60 15.60 17.57 7.96
N ASP A 61 16.17 18.48 7.16
CA ASP A 61 17.07 19.55 7.63
C ASP A 61 18.25 19.03 8.49
N GLY A 62 18.78 17.86 8.12
CA GLY A 62 19.89 17.18 8.81
C GLY A 62 19.50 16.48 10.12
N GLN A 63 18.30 16.71 10.64
CA GLN A 63 17.81 16.11 11.87
C GLN A 63 17.11 14.77 11.60
N PRO A 64 17.34 13.73 12.42
CA PRO A 64 16.58 12.49 12.32
C PRO A 64 15.09 12.76 12.49
N VAL A 65 14.28 12.29 11.55
CA VAL A 65 12.81 12.40 11.66
C VAL A 65 12.28 11.43 12.70
N ILE A 66 12.87 10.23 12.75
CA ILE A 66 12.54 9.18 13.71
C ILE A 66 13.73 9.03 14.65
N ALA A 67 13.50 9.15 15.96
CA ALA A 67 14.57 8.95 16.94
C ALA A 67 14.99 7.47 16.94
N PRO A 68 16.29 7.14 17.15
CA PRO A 68 16.74 5.74 17.17
C PRO A 68 15.96 4.83 18.11
N ALA A 69 15.55 5.35 19.27
CA ALA A 69 14.74 4.62 20.26
C ALA A 69 13.30 4.33 19.81
N GLN A 70 12.79 5.00 18.77
CA GLN A 70 11.43 4.83 18.24
C GLN A 70 11.36 3.88 17.04
N ILE A 71 12.51 3.54 16.43
CA ILE A 71 12.55 2.78 15.18
C ILE A 71 11.87 1.42 15.33
N GLU A 72 12.12 0.70 16.42
CA GLU A 72 11.51 -0.62 16.64
C GLU A 72 9.97 -0.54 16.71
N GLY A 73 9.44 0.47 17.40
CA GLY A 73 7.98 0.69 17.48
C GLY A 73 7.35 1.06 16.13
N VAL A 74 8.09 1.72 15.23
CA VAL A 74 7.62 1.96 13.86
C VAL A 74 7.64 0.67 13.05
N LEU A 75 8.69 -0.15 13.21
CA LEU A 75 8.82 -1.43 12.52
C LEU A 75 7.79 -2.48 12.99
N ASP A 76 7.17 -2.30 14.16
CA ASP A 76 6.07 -3.14 14.63
C ASP A 76 4.85 -3.10 13.69
N PHE A 77 4.72 -2.07 12.85
CA PHE A 77 3.74 -2.03 11.77
C PHE A 77 3.80 -3.28 10.87
N LEU A 78 5.00 -3.83 10.65
CA LEU A 78 5.18 -5.03 9.84
C LEU A 78 4.52 -6.28 10.44
N ASN A 79 4.24 -6.30 11.74
CA ASN A 79 3.53 -7.39 12.39
C ASN A 79 2.00 -7.29 12.22
N GLY A 80 1.48 -6.14 11.75
CA GLY A 80 0.06 -5.86 11.60
C GLY A 80 -0.55 -6.33 10.28
N GLU A 81 -0.19 -7.52 9.78
CA GLU A 81 -0.74 -8.04 8.51
C GLU A 81 -2.22 -8.40 8.65
N ALA A 82 -3.10 -7.53 8.17
CA ALA A 82 -4.56 -7.66 8.18
C ALA A 82 -5.18 -6.67 7.17
N ILE A 83 -6.45 -6.89 6.78
CA ILE A 83 -7.19 -5.91 5.97
C ILE A 83 -7.34 -4.62 6.79
N PRO A 84 -6.89 -3.46 6.27
CA PRO A 84 -7.16 -2.16 6.91
C PRO A 84 -8.65 -1.84 6.83
N VAL A 85 -9.24 -1.43 7.95
CA VAL A 85 -10.69 -1.15 8.06
C VAL A 85 -10.94 0.21 8.72
N PRO A 86 -12.09 0.86 8.45
CA PRO A 86 -12.43 2.14 9.08
C PRO A 86 -12.30 2.09 10.61
N GLY A 87 -11.61 3.06 11.18
CA GLY A 87 -11.30 3.11 12.62
C GLY A 87 -10.09 2.27 13.06
N ASN A 88 -9.53 1.40 12.19
CA ASN A 88 -8.31 0.66 12.44
C ASN A 88 -7.48 0.50 11.15
N MET A 89 -6.85 1.59 10.73
CA MET A 89 -6.11 1.67 9.46
C MET A 89 -4.64 1.29 9.55
N SER A 90 -4.08 1.13 10.76
CA SER A 90 -2.66 0.81 10.96
C SER A 90 -2.33 -0.66 10.69
N HIS A 91 -2.72 -1.12 9.50
CA HIS A 91 -2.55 -2.47 9.00
C HIS A 91 -2.08 -2.45 7.54
N TRP A 92 -1.66 -3.60 7.07
CA TRP A 92 -1.35 -3.82 5.66
C TRP A 92 -1.71 -5.25 5.27
N CYS A 93 -1.96 -5.52 3.99
CA CYS A 93 -2.23 -6.88 3.54
C CYS A 93 -1.74 -7.14 2.12
N ARG A 94 -1.41 -8.41 1.85
CA ARG A 94 -1.02 -8.87 0.52
C ARG A 94 -2.23 -9.11 -0.38
N ARG A 95 -1.96 -9.18 -1.68
CA ARG A 95 -2.93 -9.49 -2.74
C ARG A 95 -3.94 -10.60 -2.40
N PRO A 96 -3.59 -11.77 -1.82
CA PRO A 96 -4.60 -12.80 -1.55
C PRO A 96 -5.71 -12.32 -0.61
N ALA A 97 -5.37 -11.56 0.42
CA ALA A 97 -6.36 -10.98 1.33
C ALA A 97 -7.18 -9.90 0.60
N MET A 98 -6.53 -9.05 -0.19
CA MET A 98 -7.21 -8.05 -1.04
C MET A 98 -8.20 -8.70 -2.01
N GLN A 99 -7.83 -9.84 -2.62
CA GLN A 99 -8.68 -10.58 -3.54
C GLN A 99 -9.91 -11.14 -2.84
N THR A 100 -9.75 -11.70 -1.64
CA THR A 100 -10.89 -12.14 -0.81
C THR A 100 -11.80 -10.99 -0.42
N ALA A 101 -11.24 -9.82 -0.11
CA ALA A 101 -12.02 -8.66 0.35
C ALA A 101 -12.72 -7.91 -0.80
N TRP A 102 -12.06 -7.76 -1.94
CA TRP A 102 -12.45 -6.80 -3.00
C TRP A 102 -12.41 -7.40 -4.42
N GLY A 103 -12.20 -8.71 -4.56
CA GLY A 103 -12.08 -9.39 -5.85
C GLY A 103 -13.29 -9.22 -6.77
N ASP A 104 -14.49 -9.13 -6.17
CA ASP A 104 -15.77 -9.02 -6.87
C ASP A 104 -16.19 -7.57 -7.17
N ALA A 105 -15.40 -6.57 -6.77
CA ALA A 105 -15.71 -5.18 -7.06
C ALA A 105 -15.61 -4.90 -8.58
N ARG A 106 -16.47 -4.01 -9.09
CA ARG A 106 -16.39 -3.58 -10.49
C ARG A 106 -15.16 -2.69 -10.69
N ILE A 107 -14.29 -3.05 -11.63
CA ILE A 107 -13.13 -2.22 -12.00
C ILE A 107 -13.54 -0.85 -12.52
N ILE A 108 -12.64 0.11 -12.33
CA ILE A 108 -12.76 1.47 -12.83
C ILE A 108 -12.23 1.49 -14.26
N THR A 109 -13.04 2.02 -15.18
CA THR A 109 -12.72 2.22 -16.60
C THR A 109 -13.15 3.64 -16.98
N ASP A 110 -12.67 4.14 -18.12
CA ASP A 110 -12.94 5.52 -18.55
C ASP A 110 -14.44 5.84 -18.65
N ASP A 111 -15.27 4.88 -19.07
CA ASP A 111 -16.72 5.00 -19.20
C ASP A 111 -17.48 4.90 -17.87
N ASN A 112 -16.79 4.56 -16.76
CA ASN A 112 -17.42 4.38 -15.45
C ASN A 112 -16.70 5.09 -14.30
N LEU A 113 -15.73 5.96 -14.64
CA LEU A 113 -15.00 6.80 -13.72
C LEU A 113 -15.96 7.86 -13.13
N GLY A 114 -16.01 7.96 -11.80
CA GLY A 114 -16.88 8.93 -11.10
C GLY A 114 -18.24 8.42 -10.66
N HIS A 115 -18.64 7.19 -11.02
CA HIS A 115 -19.89 6.55 -10.52
C HIS A 115 -19.89 6.24 -9.00
N GLU A 116 -18.90 6.71 -8.25
CA GLU A 116 -18.84 6.56 -6.79
C GLU A 116 -19.63 7.66 -6.05
N TYR A 117 -20.06 8.69 -6.77
CA TYR A 117 -20.89 9.77 -6.25
C TYR A 117 -22.20 9.83 -7.03
N PRO A 118 -23.37 9.83 -6.36
CA PRO A 118 -24.67 10.02 -7.02
C PRO A 118 -24.84 11.41 -7.63
#